data_AF-A0A964PRA0-F1
#
_entry.id   AF-A0A964PRA0-F1
#
_cell.length_a   1.000
_cell.length_b   1.000
_cell.length_c   1.000
_cell.angle_alpha   90.00
_cell.angle_beta   90.00
_cell.angle_gamma   90.00
#
_symmetry.space_group_name_H-M   'P 1'
#
loop_
_entity.id
_entity.type
_entity.pdbx_description
1 polymer ?
#
loop_
_entity_poly.entity_id
_entity_poly.type
_entity_poly.pdbx_seq_one_letter_code
_entity_poly.pdbx_strand_id
1 'polypeptide(L)'
;MLKPSLAVLSVLALLVILATAFVLRIDVDQYKGEIVQLIEARSGRRFAIDGDIHFVPALVPTIAVERLRLGNPAWATSDMLKINRIDARIALRPLLSRRIEVKRLVISGIAAALATNAQGEHNWRIDSGLPSSFALATFAVDEVKINDLMVHYSATKRAIDVTVKSLEARSATDEGVTALTEITAKEAAIAYQSGTRSVTLALHSLGLTSDETTTPVQVKLVGRYDTIPMNLRGVLGTWAQLLDRARTPFAIHGNVGGVKVQTTGEVDPRAKLGALTSTLALEAETLAIVGNMFGMELPR
;
A
#
# COMPACT_ATOMS: atom_id res chain seq x y z
N MET A 1 8.13 -36.86 40.17
CA MET A 1 7.09 -36.92 39.11
C MET A 1 7.09 -35.59 38.39
N LEU A 2 7.78 -35.48 37.24
CA LEU A 2 7.68 -34.28 36.41
C LEU A 2 6.25 -34.18 35.91
N LYS A 3 5.58 -33.05 36.19
CA LYS A 3 4.19 -32.83 35.76
C LYS A 3 4.13 -33.01 34.24
N PRO A 4 3.19 -33.78 33.67
CA PRO A 4 3.14 -34.11 32.25
C PRO A 4 3.16 -32.87 31.33
N SER A 5 2.76 -31.70 31.83
CA SER A 5 2.89 -30.40 31.16
C SER A 5 4.33 -29.98 30.85
N LEU A 6 5.31 -30.32 31.71
CA LEU A 6 6.71 -29.96 31.52
C LEU A 6 7.39 -30.84 30.46
N ALA A 7 6.99 -32.11 30.37
CA ALA A 7 7.49 -33.05 29.36
C ALA A 7 7.00 -32.67 27.96
N VAL A 8 5.73 -32.30 27.81
CA VAL A 8 5.16 -31.83 26.54
C VAL A 8 5.85 -30.54 26.08
N LEU A 9 6.10 -29.59 26.99
CA LEU A 9 6.78 -28.34 26.65
C LEU A 9 8.24 -28.57 26.21
N SER A 10 8.93 -29.54 26.82
CA SER A 10 10.31 -29.88 26.49
C SER A 10 10.43 -30.57 25.12
N VAL A 11 9.48 -31.46 24.80
CA VAL A 11 9.40 -32.10 23.47
C VAL A 11 9.07 -31.06 22.40
N LEU A 12 8.15 -30.14 22.68
CA LEU A 12 7.82 -29.06 21.75
C LEU A 12 9.02 -28.14 21.50
N ALA A 13 9.76 -27.77 22.54
CA ALA A 13 10.98 -26.98 22.42
C ALA A 13 12.06 -27.70 21.59
N LEU A 14 12.25 -29.01 21.80
CA LEU A 14 13.19 -29.81 21.01
C LEU A 14 12.79 -29.88 19.52
N LEU A 15 11.50 -30.05 19.22
CA LEU A 15 10.99 -30.05 17.85
C LEU A 15 11.20 -28.70 17.18
N VAL A 16 11.00 -27.59 17.89
CA VAL A 16 11.31 -26.24 17.39
C VAL A 16 12.80 -26.12 17.07
N ILE A 17 13.69 -26.54 17.98
CA ILE A 17 15.15 -26.49 17.77
C ILE A 17 15.57 -27.31 16.54
N LEU A 18 15.04 -28.52 16.39
CA LEU A 18 15.37 -29.40 15.25
C LEU A 18 14.83 -28.84 13.93
N ALA A 19 13.60 -28.29 13.93
CA ALA A 19 13.03 -27.63 12.76
C ALA A 19 13.84 -26.39 12.36
N THR A 20 14.25 -25.55 13.33
CA THR A 20 15.14 -24.41 13.09
C THR A 20 16.48 -24.88 12.51
N ALA A 21 17.11 -25.90 13.09
CA ALA A 21 18.36 -26.45 12.59
C ALA A 21 18.24 -27.03 11.16
N PHE A 22 17.09 -27.61 10.80
CA PHE A 22 16.82 -28.08 9.45
C PHE A 22 16.63 -26.92 8.45
N VAL A 23 15.88 -25.88 8.82
CA VAL A 23 15.66 -24.69 7.96
C VAL A 23 16.95 -23.92 7.75
N LEU A 24 17.84 -23.85 8.75
CA LEU A 24 19.17 -23.24 8.62
C LEU A 24 20.08 -23.94 7.59
N ARG A 25 19.72 -25.14 7.11
CA ARG A 25 20.44 -25.82 6.01
C ARG A 25 19.90 -25.46 4.63
N ILE A 26 18.76 -24.77 4.53
CA ILE A 26 18.18 -24.39 3.24
C ILE A 26 18.85 -23.09 2.78
N ASP A 27 19.73 -23.20 1.78
CA ASP A 27 20.28 -22.05 1.08
C ASP A 27 19.21 -21.53 0.10
N VAL A 28 18.57 -20.42 0.45
CA VAL A 28 17.59 -19.74 -0.42
C VAL A 28 18.26 -18.80 -1.42
N ASP A 29 19.51 -18.43 -1.19
CA ASP A 29 20.25 -17.52 -2.09
C ASP A 29 20.56 -18.20 -3.43
N GLN A 30 20.63 -19.54 -3.47
CA GLN A 30 20.75 -20.29 -4.73
C GLN A 30 19.65 -19.96 -5.76
N TYR A 31 18.46 -19.53 -5.31
CA TYR A 31 17.34 -19.18 -6.20
C TYR A 31 17.40 -17.74 -6.72
N LYS A 32 18.33 -16.92 -6.21
CA LYS A 32 18.49 -15.52 -6.59
C LYS A 32 18.65 -15.33 -8.10
N GLY A 33 19.46 -16.17 -8.74
CA GLY A 33 19.69 -16.12 -10.18
C GLY A 33 18.43 -16.41 -11.00
N GLU A 34 17.65 -17.41 -10.60
CA GLU A 34 16.39 -17.78 -11.25
C GLU A 34 15.33 -16.69 -11.08
N ILE A 35 15.20 -16.12 -9.87
CA ILE A 35 14.29 -15.01 -9.59
C ILE A 35 14.65 -13.79 -10.45
N VAL A 36 15.94 -13.47 -10.57
CA VAL A 36 16.39 -12.35 -11.40
C VAL A 36 16.01 -12.58 -12.85
N GLN A 37 16.39 -13.71 -13.43
CA GLN A 37 16.07 -14.04 -14.83
C GLN A 37 14.56 -14.02 -15.09
N LEU A 38 13.76 -14.55 -14.17
CA LEU A 38 12.31 -14.57 -14.29
C LEU A 38 11.71 -13.16 -14.31
N ILE A 39 12.17 -12.28 -13.41
CA ILE A 39 11.68 -10.89 -13.35
C ILE A 39 12.15 -10.11 -14.58
N GLU A 40 13.40 -10.29 -15.03
CA GLU A 40 13.91 -9.61 -16.23
C GLU A 40 13.15 -10.06 -17.49
N ALA A 41 12.98 -11.37 -17.68
CA ALA A 41 12.26 -11.94 -18.81
C ALA A 41 10.80 -11.45 -18.88
N ARG A 42 10.17 -11.22 -17.72
CA ARG A 42 8.77 -10.75 -17.63
C ARG A 42 8.63 -9.25 -17.68
N SER A 43 9.56 -8.52 -17.07
CA SER A 43 9.50 -7.06 -17.01
C SER A 43 10.08 -6.38 -18.24
N GLY A 44 10.90 -7.09 -19.01
CA GLY A 44 11.70 -6.56 -20.10
C GLY A 44 12.77 -5.58 -19.62
N ARG A 45 13.12 -5.61 -18.32
CA ARG A 45 13.99 -4.63 -17.65
C ARG A 45 15.05 -5.33 -16.86
N ARG A 46 16.18 -4.66 -16.71
CA ARG A 46 17.23 -5.13 -15.81
C ARG A 46 16.71 -5.17 -14.38
N PHE A 47 16.91 -6.29 -13.69
CA PHE A 47 16.55 -6.46 -12.30
C PHE A 47 17.75 -6.99 -11.53
N ALA A 48 17.93 -6.50 -10.32
CA ALA A 48 19.04 -6.90 -9.47
C ALA A 48 18.56 -7.09 -8.04
N ILE A 49 19.17 -8.07 -7.37
CA ILE A 49 19.13 -8.25 -5.93
C ILE A 49 20.57 -8.02 -5.47
N ASP A 50 20.87 -6.81 -5.00
CA ASP A 50 22.23 -6.41 -4.59
C ASP A 50 22.55 -6.89 -3.14
N GLY A 51 21.61 -7.58 -2.50
CA GLY A 51 21.80 -8.24 -1.22
C GLY A 51 21.45 -9.71 -1.23
N ASP A 52 21.28 -10.27 -0.05
CA ASP A 52 21.14 -11.71 0.12
C ASP A 52 19.67 -12.08 0.26
N ILE A 53 19.33 -13.27 -0.20
CA ILE A 53 18.09 -13.95 0.18
C ILE A 53 18.45 -14.86 1.34
N HIS A 54 17.78 -14.71 2.48
CA HIS A 54 18.07 -15.55 3.65
C HIS A 54 16.83 -15.86 4.46
N PHE A 55 16.88 -16.99 5.16
CA PHE A 55 15.91 -17.31 6.20
C PHE A 55 16.27 -16.56 7.48
N VAL A 56 15.29 -15.84 8.05
CA VAL A 56 15.44 -15.23 9.36
C VAL A 56 15.01 -16.25 10.43
N PRO A 57 15.89 -16.65 11.35
CA PRO A 57 15.55 -17.56 12.43
C PRO A 57 14.66 -16.84 13.45
N ALA A 58 13.35 -17.08 13.36
CA ALA A 58 12.35 -16.54 14.25
C ALA A 58 11.30 -17.61 14.57
N LEU A 59 10.43 -17.34 15.56
CA LEU A 59 9.30 -18.23 15.92
C LEU A 59 8.38 -18.53 14.72
N VAL A 60 8.32 -17.61 13.76
CA VAL A 60 7.61 -17.77 12.50
C VAL A 60 8.64 -17.72 11.36
N PRO A 61 8.73 -18.74 10.50
CA PRO A 61 9.66 -18.75 9.39
C PRO A 61 9.46 -17.54 8.50
N THR A 62 10.55 -16.83 8.21
CA THR A 62 10.53 -15.61 7.41
C THR A 62 11.64 -15.71 6.36
N ILE A 63 11.29 -15.44 5.11
CA ILE A 63 12.25 -15.25 4.01
C ILE A 63 12.46 -13.75 3.85
N ALA A 64 13.70 -13.30 4.00
CA ALA A 64 14.10 -11.93 3.79
C ALA A 64 14.85 -11.79 2.46
N VAL A 65 14.53 -10.76 1.69
CA VAL A 65 15.24 -10.35 0.48
C VAL A 65 15.66 -8.91 0.62
N GLU A 66 16.92 -8.61 0.36
CA GLU A 66 17.48 -7.26 0.54
C GLU A 66 17.94 -6.62 -0.77
N ARG A 67 17.85 -5.28 -0.80
CA ARG A 67 18.39 -4.40 -1.84
C ARG A 67 17.97 -4.80 -3.25
N LEU A 68 16.67 -4.77 -3.50
CA LEU A 68 16.10 -5.06 -4.81
C LEU A 68 16.06 -3.79 -5.65
N ARG A 69 16.35 -3.93 -6.95
CA ARG A 69 16.32 -2.83 -7.92
C ARG A 69 15.71 -3.28 -9.23
N LEU A 70 14.83 -2.46 -9.79
CA LEU A 70 14.28 -2.63 -11.13
C LEU A 70 14.63 -1.42 -11.98
N GLY A 71 15.27 -1.67 -13.12
CA GLY A 71 15.75 -0.65 -14.04
C GLY A 71 14.63 0.09 -14.78
N ASN A 72 14.98 1.25 -15.31
CA ASN A 72 14.14 2.05 -16.19
C ASN A 72 14.24 1.60 -17.66
N PRO A 73 13.31 2.03 -18.54
CA PRO A 73 13.52 1.91 -19.98
C PRO A 73 14.62 2.90 -20.40
N ALA A 74 15.21 2.70 -21.58
CA ALA A 74 16.39 3.45 -22.04
C ALA A 74 16.24 4.98 -22.03
N TRP A 75 15.01 5.50 -22.14
CA TRP A 75 14.74 6.93 -22.16
C TRP A 75 14.69 7.58 -20.76
N ALA A 76 14.59 6.80 -19.67
CA ALA A 76 14.53 7.32 -18.31
C ALA A 76 15.82 7.01 -17.54
N THR A 77 16.21 7.95 -16.67
CA THR A 77 17.44 7.84 -15.86
C THR A 77 17.15 7.17 -14.51
N SER A 78 18.17 6.57 -13.90
CA SER A 78 18.12 5.89 -12.59
C SER A 78 17.19 4.67 -12.57
N ASP A 79 17.21 3.90 -11.49
CA ASP A 79 16.28 2.77 -11.33
C ASP A 79 14.84 3.27 -11.14
N MET A 80 13.89 2.55 -11.73
CA MET A 80 12.47 2.86 -11.60
C MET A 80 11.94 2.50 -10.21
N LEU A 81 12.44 1.42 -9.62
CA LEU A 81 12.01 0.93 -8.31
C LEU A 81 13.21 0.42 -7.54
N LYS A 82 13.32 0.85 -6.29
CA LYS A 82 14.23 0.31 -5.29
C LYS A 82 13.45 -0.14 -4.08
N ILE A 83 13.85 -1.26 -3.49
CA ILE A 83 13.28 -1.78 -2.25
C ILE A 83 14.44 -2.20 -1.36
N ASN A 84 14.52 -1.65 -0.15
CA ASN A 84 15.60 -1.99 0.77
C ASN A 84 15.46 -3.41 1.31
N ARG A 85 14.24 -3.81 1.69
CA ARG A 85 13.99 -5.13 2.27
C ARG A 85 12.55 -5.60 2.09
N ILE A 86 12.38 -6.88 1.80
CA ILE A 86 11.09 -7.58 1.79
C ILE A 86 11.21 -8.75 2.77
N ASP A 87 10.33 -8.81 3.76
CA ASP A 87 10.18 -9.95 4.68
C ASP A 87 8.84 -10.65 4.40
N ALA A 88 8.91 -11.89 3.92
CA ALA A 88 7.76 -12.75 3.69
C ALA A 88 7.65 -13.79 4.80
N ARG A 89 6.62 -13.69 5.64
CA ARG A 89 6.35 -14.65 6.72
C ARG A 89 5.52 -15.81 6.20
N ILE A 90 6.02 -17.02 6.41
CA ILE A 90 5.44 -18.24 5.87
C ILE A 90 4.59 -18.95 6.94
N ALA A 91 3.41 -19.44 6.54
CA ALA A 91 2.55 -20.23 7.41
C ALA A 91 3.18 -21.59 7.76
N LEU A 92 3.17 -21.97 9.04
CA LEU A 92 3.72 -23.26 9.48
C LEU A 92 2.86 -24.47 9.10
N ARG A 93 1.54 -24.36 9.23
CA ARG A 93 0.60 -25.48 9.00
C ARG A 93 0.65 -26.00 7.54
N PRO A 94 0.63 -25.16 6.50
CA PRO A 94 0.73 -25.60 5.11
C PRO A 94 2.08 -26.24 4.75
N LEU A 95 3.16 -25.88 5.46
CA LEU A 95 4.49 -26.46 5.21
C LEU A 95 4.54 -27.96 5.53
N LEU A 96 3.74 -28.45 6.49
CA LEU A 96 3.57 -29.89 6.76
C LEU A 96 3.00 -30.64 5.54
N SER A 97 2.23 -29.93 4.71
CA SER A 97 1.70 -30.43 3.43
C SER A 97 2.54 -29.98 2.22
N ARG A 98 3.77 -29.50 2.44
CA ARG A 98 4.69 -28.98 1.40
C ARG A 98 4.11 -27.83 0.57
N ARG A 99 3.20 -27.03 1.15
CA ARG A 99 2.67 -25.81 0.53
C ARG A 99 3.29 -24.58 1.18
N ILE A 100 3.75 -23.65 0.37
CA ILE A 100 4.25 -22.34 0.82
C ILE A 100 3.10 -21.35 0.74
N GLU A 101 2.76 -20.74 1.86
CA GLU A 101 1.72 -19.71 1.96
C GLU A 101 2.29 -18.51 2.72
N VAL A 102 2.23 -17.33 2.11
CA VAL A 102 2.75 -16.09 2.69
C VAL A 102 1.64 -15.44 3.49
N LYS A 103 1.74 -15.44 4.82
CA LYS A 103 0.73 -14.84 5.72
C LYS A 103 0.91 -13.35 5.88
N ARG A 104 2.15 -12.89 5.92
CA ARG A 104 2.47 -11.46 6.09
C ARG A 104 3.62 -11.06 5.19
N LEU A 105 3.46 -9.94 4.51
CA LEU A 105 4.51 -9.30 3.72
C LEU A 105 4.86 -7.96 4.34
N VAL A 106 6.12 -7.76 4.72
CA VAL A 106 6.62 -6.46 5.19
C VAL A 106 7.63 -5.95 4.18
N ILE A 107 7.35 -4.80 3.58
CA ILE A 107 8.23 -4.16 2.60
C ILE A 107 8.75 -2.88 3.23
N SER A 108 10.06 -2.68 3.25
CA SER A 108 10.68 -1.50 3.86
C SER A 108 11.56 -0.77 2.86
N GLY A 109 11.47 0.57 2.88
CA GLY A 109 12.29 1.45 2.05
C GLY A 109 11.98 1.30 0.56
N ILE A 110 10.73 1.58 0.18
CA ILE A 110 10.34 1.62 -1.24
C ILE A 110 10.65 3.02 -1.78
N ALA A 111 11.45 3.09 -2.85
CA ALA A 111 11.64 4.31 -3.61
C ALA A 111 11.29 4.05 -5.08
N ALA A 112 10.23 4.68 -5.57
CA ALA A 112 9.78 4.56 -6.94
C ALA A 112 9.94 5.89 -7.68
N ALA A 113 10.60 5.86 -8.84
CA ALA A 113 10.75 7.00 -9.74
C ALA A 113 9.88 6.76 -10.98
N LEU A 114 8.71 7.38 -11.01
CA LEU A 114 7.72 7.29 -12.07
C LEU A 114 7.83 8.50 -12.99
N ALA A 115 7.87 8.29 -14.29
CA ALA A 115 8.03 9.35 -15.27
C ALA A 115 7.11 9.14 -16.47
N THR A 116 6.61 10.23 -17.03
CA THR A 116 5.97 10.27 -18.35
C THR A 116 6.77 11.17 -19.27
N ASN A 117 7.25 10.64 -20.39
CA ASN A 117 8.03 11.42 -21.35
C ASN A 117 7.16 12.35 -22.22
N ALA A 118 7.79 13.15 -23.08
CA ALA A 118 7.09 14.09 -23.95
C ALA A 118 6.18 13.39 -24.99
N GLN A 119 6.47 12.13 -25.30
CA GLN A 119 5.69 11.27 -26.20
C GLN A 119 4.48 10.63 -25.48
N GLY A 120 4.31 10.86 -24.18
CA GLY A 120 3.24 10.28 -23.37
C GLY A 120 3.53 8.85 -22.90
N GLU A 121 4.74 8.34 -23.11
CA GLU A 121 5.11 7.01 -22.64
C GLU A 121 5.40 7.03 -21.15
N HIS A 122 4.87 6.03 -20.45
CA HIS A 122 5.06 5.84 -19.02
C HIS A 122 6.21 4.88 -18.75
N ASN A 123 7.13 5.24 -17.86
CA ASN A 123 8.25 4.35 -17.57
C ASN A 123 7.84 3.09 -16.80
N TRP A 124 6.68 3.10 -16.11
CA TRP A 124 6.11 1.94 -15.42
C TRP A 124 5.26 1.03 -16.31
N ARG A 125 5.20 1.30 -17.61
CA ARG A 125 4.60 0.37 -18.56
C ARG A 125 5.48 -0.87 -18.66
N ILE A 126 4.93 -2.01 -18.28
CA ILE A 126 5.55 -3.33 -18.38
C ILE A 126 4.65 -4.16 -19.27
N ASP A 127 5.15 -4.54 -20.44
CA ASP A 127 4.46 -5.45 -21.35
C ASP A 127 4.70 -6.87 -20.84
N SER A 128 3.98 -7.27 -19.79
CA SER A 128 4.32 -8.49 -19.06
C SER A 128 4.12 -9.79 -19.84
N GLY A 129 3.50 -9.77 -21.03
CA GLY A 129 3.25 -10.96 -21.88
C GLY A 129 2.43 -12.08 -21.24
N LEU A 130 2.10 -11.96 -19.96
CA LEU A 130 1.38 -12.94 -19.17
C LEU A 130 -0.10 -12.92 -19.57
N PRO A 131 -0.73 -14.08 -19.84
CA PRO A 131 -2.18 -14.15 -19.88
C PRO A 131 -2.73 -13.68 -18.54
N SER A 132 -3.88 -13.02 -18.53
CA SER A 132 -4.54 -12.50 -17.33
C SER A 132 -4.79 -13.57 -16.24
N SER A 133 -4.62 -14.86 -16.57
CA SER A 133 -4.65 -15.99 -15.62
C SER A 133 -3.41 -16.11 -14.71
N PHE A 134 -2.30 -15.42 -15.03
CA PHE A 134 -1.19 -15.21 -14.10
C PHE A 134 -1.35 -13.94 -13.26
N ALA A 135 -2.41 -13.15 -13.49
CA ALA A 135 -2.83 -12.13 -12.53
C ALA A 135 -3.31 -12.90 -11.28
N LEU A 136 -2.39 -13.05 -10.33
CA LEU A 136 -2.62 -13.69 -9.05
C LEU A 136 -3.00 -15.17 -9.20
N ALA A 137 -2.01 -16.04 -9.38
CA ALA A 137 -2.09 -17.26 -8.56
C ALA A 137 -2.22 -16.73 -7.13
N THR A 138 -3.40 -16.89 -6.54
CA THR A 138 -3.88 -16.23 -5.33
C THR A 138 -2.85 -16.37 -4.20
N PHE A 139 -1.89 -15.46 -4.12
CA PHE A 139 -1.06 -15.31 -2.94
C PHE A 139 -2.00 -14.69 -1.90
N ALA A 140 -2.66 -15.56 -1.13
CA ALA A 140 -3.49 -15.14 -0.03
C ALA A 140 -2.57 -14.59 1.07
N VAL A 141 -2.26 -13.30 0.96
CA VAL A 141 -1.52 -12.58 1.99
C VAL A 141 -2.55 -11.93 2.91
N ASP A 142 -2.54 -12.33 4.19
CA ASP A 142 -3.49 -11.82 5.17
C ASP A 142 -3.14 -10.37 5.57
N GLU A 143 -1.85 -10.02 5.55
CA GLU A 143 -1.37 -8.69 5.94
C GLU A 143 -0.20 -8.22 5.07
N VAL A 144 -0.34 -7.03 4.50
CA VAL A 144 0.74 -6.32 3.81
C VAL A 144 1.07 -5.05 4.57
N LYS A 145 2.33 -4.91 4.98
CA LYS A 145 2.85 -3.71 5.63
C LYS A 145 3.95 -3.10 4.79
N ILE A 146 3.89 -1.80 4.57
CA ILE A 146 4.89 -1.01 3.89
C ILE A 146 5.42 0.04 4.86
N ASN A 147 6.73 0.04 5.09
CA ASN A 147 7.43 1.05 5.87
C ASN A 147 8.27 1.91 4.93
N ASP A 148 8.21 3.23 5.11
CA ASP A 148 8.99 4.19 4.32
C ASP A 148 8.81 4.01 2.80
N LEU A 149 7.64 4.39 2.32
CA LEU A 149 7.33 4.52 0.90
C LEU A 149 7.62 5.94 0.43
N MET A 150 8.33 6.04 -0.69
CA MET A 150 8.52 7.27 -1.45
C MET A 150 8.24 6.99 -2.92
N VAL A 151 7.35 7.78 -3.51
CA VAL A 151 7.05 7.76 -4.95
C VAL A 151 7.24 9.16 -5.47
N HIS A 152 8.18 9.33 -6.40
CA HIS A 152 8.34 10.55 -7.16
C HIS A 152 7.75 10.32 -8.54
N TYR A 153 6.68 11.05 -8.89
CA TYR A 153 6.12 11.08 -10.23
C TYR A 153 6.47 12.39 -10.92
N SER A 154 6.94 12.31 -12.18
CA SER A 154 7.25 13.48 -13.00
C SER A 154 6.70 13.38 -14.41
N ALA A 155 6.23 14.51 -14.93
CA ALA A 155 5.82 14.73 -16.31
C ALA A 155 6.18 16.18 -16.71
N THR A 156 6.06 16.51 -18.00
CA THR A 156 6.56 17.78 -18.57
C THR A 156 6.22 19.05 -17.78
N LYS A 157 5.04 19.13 -17.15
CA LYS A 157 4.61 20.32 -16.37
C LYS A 157 4.06 19.98 -14.99
N ARG A 158 4.23 18.74 -14.54
CA ARG A 158 3.60 18.24 -13.30
C ARG A 158 4.54 17.30 -12.57
N ALA A 159 4.60 17.44 -11.26
CA ALA A 159 5.25 16.48 -10.38
C ALA A 159 4.31 16.13 -9.23
N ILE A 160 4.36 14.87 -8.79
CA ILE A 160 3.65 14.38 -7.61
C ILE A 160 4.64 13.61 -6.76
N ASP A 161 4.87 14.08 -5.55
CA ASP A 161 5.63 13.35 -4.54
C ASP A 161 4.66 12.73 -3.53
N VAL A 162 4.74 11.42 -3.36
CA VAL A 162 4.00 10.69 -2.34
C VAL A 162 4.99 10.10 -1.35
N THR A 163 4.80 10.38 -0.07
CA THR A 163 5.56 9.77 1.02
C THR A 163 4.59 9.12 2.00
N VAL A 164 4.93 7.95 2.52
CA VAL A 164 4.15 7.27 3.55
C VAL A 164 5.10 6.56 4.50
N LYS A 165 5.04 6.89 5.80
CA LYS A 165 5.90 6.21 6.79
C LYS A 165 5.44 4.81 7.12
N SER A 166 4.14 4.60 7.26
CA SER A 166 3.55 3.30 7.51
C SER A 166 2.25 3.17 6.73
N LEU A 167 2.15 2.16 5.90
CA LEU A 167 0.91 1.73 5.23
C LEU A 167 0.68 0.27 5.57
N GLU A 168 -0.52 -0.07 5.97
CA GLU A 168 -0.88 -1.43 6.36
C GLU A 168 -2.22 -1.79 5.75
N ALA A 169 -2.29 -2.96 5.13
CA ALA A 169 -3.52 -3.53 4.59
C ALA A 169 -3.72 -4.91 5.22
N ARG A 170 -4.94 -5.18 5.68
CA ARG A 170 -5.33 -6.45 6.29
C ARG A 170 -6.56 -6.99 5.60
N SER A 171 -6.60 -8.31 5.50
CA SER A 171 -7.75 -9.04 4.98
C SER A 171 -8.44 -9.85 6.08
N ALA A 172 -9.70 -10.21 5.83
CA ALA A 172 -10.34 -11.30 6.54
C ALA A 172 -9.52 -12.59 6.37
N THR A 173 -9.36 -13.32 7.47
CA THR A 173 -8.51 -14.51 7.54
C THR A 173 -8.91 -15.56 6.50
N ASP A 174 -7.91 -16.20 5.89
CA ASP A 174 -8.02 -17.34 4.96
C ASP A 174 -8.54 -17.05 3.54
N GLU A 175 -8.96 -15.83 3.22
CA GLU A 175 -9.27 -15.42 1.83
C GLU A 175 -8.17 -14.56 1.19
N GLY A 176 -7.21 -14.03 1.97
CA GLY A 176 -6.15 -13.16 1.46
C GLY A 176 -6.69 -11.82 0.94
N VAL A 177 -5.87 -10.98 0.29
CA VAL A 177 -6.21 -9.58 -0.09
C VAL A 177 -7.52 -9.41 -0.91
N THR A 178 -8.16 -10.48 -1.38
CA THR A 178 -9.50 -10.43 -1.99
C THR A 178 -10.62 -10.07 -1.00
N ALA A 179 -10.38 -10.23 0.30
CA ALA A 179 -11.33 -9.92 1.37
C ALA A 179 -10.81 -8.80 2.30
N LEU A 180 -10.26 -7.74 1.71
CA LEU A 180 -9.73 -6.58 2.41
C LEU A 180 -10.73 -6.07 3.48
N THR A 181 -10.27 -5.89 4.71
CA THR A 181 -11.07 -5.38 5.84
C THR A 181 -10.57 -4.03 6.31
N GLU A 182 -9.27 -3.80 6.22
CA GLU A 182 -8.63 -2.60 6.75
C GLU A 182 -7.49 -2.12 5.85
N ILE A 183 -7.44 -0.80 5.63
CA ILE A 183 -6.26 -0.07 5.18
C ILE A 183 -6.00 1.06 6.16
N THR A 184 -4.80 1.13 6.71
CA THR A 184 -4.35 2.26 7.52
C THR A 184 -3.07 2.86 6.96
N ALA A 185 -2.98 4.19 6.99
CA ALA A 185 -1.75 4.91 6.71
C ALA A 185 -1.44 5.89 7.85
N LYS A 186 -0.16 5.99 8.21
CA LYS A 186 0.34 6.96 9.19
C LYS A 186 1.44 7.78 8.56
N GLU A 187 1.41 9.08 8.85
CA GLU A 187 2.37 10.07 8.36
C GLU A 187 2.58 9.93 6.85
N ALA A 188 1.53 10.27 6.11
CA ALA A 188 1.54 10.30 4.65
C ALA A 188 1.53 11.75 4.16
N ALA A 189 2.19 12.04 3.05
CA ALA A 189 2.08 13.32 2.38
C ALA A 189 2.03 13.14 0.87
N ILE A 190 1.19 13.93 0.22
CA ILE A 190 1.10 14.07 -1.22
C ILE A 190 1.39 15.52 -1.55
N ALA A 191 2.49 15.80 -2.22
CA ALA A 191 2.80 17.12 -2.75
C ALA A 191 2.57 17.12 -4.26
N TYR A 192 1.67 17.97 -4.73
CA TYR A 192 1.40 18.19 -6.14
C TYR A 192 1.99 19.52 -6.57
N GLN A 193 2.77 19.50 -7.65
CA GLN A 193 3.37 20.69 -8.24
C GLN A 193 2.95 20.82 -9.70
N SER A 194 2.52 22.02 -10.10
CA SER A 194 2.17 22.36 -11.47
C SER A 194 2.50 23.81 -11.77
N GLY A 195 3.61 24.03 -12.50
CA GLY A 195 4.15 25.36 -12.71
C GLY A 195 4.63 25.97 -11.38
N THR A 196 4.11 27.15 -11.02
CA THR A 196 4.42 27.83 -9.75
C THR A 196 3.50 27.44 -8.59
N ARG A 197 2.44 26.66 -8.85
CA ARG A 197 1.49 26.22 -7.83
C ARG A 197 1.96 24.90 -7.22
N SER A 198 2.11 24.89 -5.91
CA SER A 198 2.35 23.70 -5.11
C SER A 198 1.23 23.56 -4.09
N VAL A 199 0.72 22.35 -3.92
CA VAL A 199 -0.31 22.00 -2.94
C VAL A 199 0.13 20.74 -2.24
N THR A 200 0.04 20.72 -0.90
CA THR A 200 0.42 19.57 -0.09
C THR A 200 -0.76 19.06 0.73
N LEU A 201 -1.10 17.79 0.58
CA LEU A 201 -1.98 17.08 1.51
C LEU A 201 -1.11 16.26 2.46
N ALA A 202 -1.04 16.63 3.73
CA ALA A 202 -0.31 15.88 4.75
C ALA A 202 -1.29 15.21 5.72
N LEU A 203 -1.29 13.89 5.73
CA LEU A 203 -2.11 13.06 6.60
C LEU A 203 -1.30 12.62 7.81
N HIS A 204 -1.79 12.92 9.01
CA HIS A 204 -1.29 12.29 10.22
C HIS A 204 -1.73 10.82 10.29
N SER A 205 -3.01 10.58 9.99
CA SER A 205 -3.59 9.24 9.95
C SER A 205 -4.72 9.14 8.94
N LEU A 206 -4.76 8.04 8.20
CA LEU A 206 -5.90 7.57 7.41
C LEU A 206 -6.26 6.17 7.89
N GLY A 207 -7.54 5.93 8.14
CA GLY A 207 -8.08 4.61 8.39
C GLY A 207 -9.30 4.37 7.51
N LEU A 208 -9.28 3.25 6.80
CA LEU A 208 -10.38 2.71 6.02
C LEU A 208 -10.68 1.34 6.59
N THR A 209 -11.86 1.15 7.16
CA THR A 209 -12.22 -0.07 7.89
C THR A 209 -13.62 -0.52 7.54
N SER A 210 -13.81 -1.82 7.38
CA SER A 210 -15.12 -2.42 7.20
C SER A 210 -15.24 -3.67 8.06
N ASP A 211 -16.39 -3.88 8.68
CA ASP A 211 -16.64 -5.07 9.51
C ASP A 211 -16.73 -6.33 8.63
N GLU A 212 -17.32 -6.19 7.43
CA GLU A 212 -17.41 -7.24 6.41
C GLU A 212 -17.03 -6.70 5.02
N THR A 213 -16.75 -7.58 4.05
CA THR A 213 -16.39 -7.18 2.68
C THR A 213 -17.54 -6.51 1.92
N THR A 214 -18.77 -6.73 2.37
CA THR A 214 -20.03 -6.24 1.78
C THR A 214 -20.56 -4.99 2.47
N THR A 215 -20.04 -4.61 3.64
CA THR A 215 -20.48 -3.41 4.34
C THR A 215 -19.77 -2.15 3.81
N PRO A 216 -20.38 -0.95 3.94
CA PRO A 216 -19.73 0.31 3.59
C PRO A 216 -18.42 0.52 4.36
N VAL A 217 -17.40 1.01 3.66
CA VAL A 217 -16.08 1.27 4.27
C VAL A 217 -16.15 2.55 5.09
N GLN A 218 -15.95 2.44 6.40
CA GLN A 218 -15.79 3.61 7.27
C GLN A 218 -14.45 4.28 7.00
N VAL A 219 -14.45 5.61 6.90
CA VAL A 219 -13.24 6.41 6.74
C VAL A 219 -13.03 7.32 7.94
N LYS A 220 -11.79 7.40 8.39
CA LYS A 220 -11.28 8.37 9.36
C LYS A 220 -10.00 8.98 8.82
N LEU A 221 -9.98 10.28 8.66
CA LEU A 221 -8.84 11.02 8.13
C LEU A 221 -8.53 12.20 9.06
N VAL A 222 -7.27 12.29 9.48
CA VAL A 222 -6.74 13.43 10.22
C VAL A 222 -5.50 13.92 9.50
N GLY A 223 -5.45 15.22 9.19
CA GLY A 223 -4.37 15.79 8.42
C GLY A 223 -4.47 17.29 8.24
N ARG A 224 -3.85 17.77 7.18
CA ARG A 224 -3.87 19.17 6.76
C ARG A 224 -3.75 19.26 5.24
N TYR A 225 -4.43 20.24 4.68
CA TYR A 225 -4.26 20.70 3.31
C TYR A 225 -3.51 22.01 3.36
N ASP A 226 -2.27 21.99 2.88
CA ASP A 226 -1.25 22.99 3.16
C ASP A 226 -1.16 23.26 4.67
N THR A 227 -1.64 24.42 5.12
CA THR A 227 -1.67 24.81 6.54
C THR A 227 -3.03 24.57 7.21
N ILE A 228 -4.07 24.24 6.44
CA ILE A 228 -5.45 24.14 6.90
C ILE A 228 -5.68 22.76 7.53
N PRO A 229 -5.91 22.66 8.86
CA PRO A 229 -6.14 21.37 9.50
C PRO A 229 -7.47 20.77 9.06
N MET A 230 -7.51 19.45 8.96
CA MET A 230 -8.71 18.69 8.64
C MET A 230 -8.88 17.45 9.51
N ASN A 231 -10.11 17.19 9.92
CA ASN A 231 -10.54 15.98 10.60
C ASN A 231 -11.86 15.55 9.98
N LEU A 232 -11.81 14.50 9.16
CA LEU A 232 -12.93 14.00 8.37
C LEU A 232 -13.25 12.58 8.78
N ARG A 233 -14.54 12.27 8.80
CA ARG A 233 -15.08 10.94 9.05
C ARG A 233 -16.24 10.68 8.12
N GLY A 234 -16.60 9.42 7.94
CA GLY A 234 -17.77 9.07 7.18
C GLY A 234 -17.72 7.66 6.65
N VAL A 235 -18.42 7.45 5.55
CA VAL A 235 -18.49 6.17 4.87
C VAL A 235 -18.28 6.35 3.36
N LEU A 236 -17.64 5.36 2.76
CA LEU A 236 -17.56 5.14 1.33
C LEU A 236 -18.42 3.91 0.98
N GLY A 237 -18.55 3.59 -0.30
CA GLY A 237 -19.10 2.30 -0.73
C GLY A 237 -18.29 1.10 -0.22
N THR A 238 -18.57 -0.08 -0.74
CA THR A 238 -17.92 -1.32 -0.30
C THR A 238 -16.50 -1.44 -0.87
N TRP A 239 -15.68 -2.33 -0.28
CA TRP A 239 -14.36 -2.63 -0.81
C TRP A 239 -14.41 -3.13 -2.27
N ALA A 240 -15.40 -3.95 -2.61
CA ALA A 240 -15.61 -4.40 -3.98
C ALA A 240 -15.83 -3.22 -4.95
N GLN A 241 -16.68 -2.25 -4.58
CA GLN A 241 -16.90 -1.06 -5.41
C GLN A 241 -15.63 -0.24 -5.61
N LEU A 242 -14.84 -0.06 -4.54
CA LEU A 242 -13.59 0.69 -4.57
C LEU A 242 -12.53 0.00 -5.43
N LEU A 243 -12.36 -1.32 -5.28
CA LEU A 243 -11.36 -2.10 -5.99
C LEU A 243 -11.71 -2.30 -7.48
N ASP A 244 -12.99 -2.52 -7.79
CA ASP A 244 -13.47 -2.68 -9.18
C ASP A 244 -13.57 -1.34 -9.93
N ARG A 245 -13.24 -0.23 -9.26
CA ARG A 245 -13.41 1.14 -9.77
C ARG A 245 -14.83 1.34 -10.29
N ALA A 246 -15.82 0.88 -9.52
CA ALA A 246 -17.22 1.11 -9.78
C ALA A 246 -17.63 2.51 -9.30
N ARG A 247 -18.80 2.98 -9.73
CA ARG A 247 -19.42 4.16 -9.12
C ARG A 247 -19.60 3.90 -7.63
N THR A 248 -19.06 4.80 -6.82
CA THR A 248 -18.94 4.60 -5.39
C THR A 248 -19.64 5.75 -4.66
N PRO A 249 -20.66 5.47 -3.83
CA PRO A 249 -21.26 6.49 -2.99
C PRO A 249 -20.30 6.88 -1.87
N PHE A 250 -20.45 8.11 -1.38
CA PHE A 250 -19.76 8.56 -0.19
C PHE A 250 -20.64 9.50 0.63
N ALA A 251 -20.40 9.50 1.93
CA ALA A 251 -20.93 10.48 2.86
C ALA A 251 -19.82 10.83 3.85
N ILE A 252 -19.29 12.04 3.75
CA ILE A 252 -18.17 12.53 4.55
C ILE A 252 -18.61 13.76 5.33
N HIS A 253 -18.20 13.84 6.58
CA HIS A 253 -18.43 15.00 7.43
C HIS A 253 -17.22 15.25 8.32
N GLY A 254 -17.11 16.46 8.87
CA GLY A 254 -16.02 16.79 9.77
C GLY A 254 -15.71 18.27 9.79
N ASN A 255 -14.48 18.59 10.13
CA ASN A 255 -14.01 19.97 10.21
C ASN A 255 -12.82 20.19 9.27
N VAL A 256 -12.82 21.31 8.57
CA VAL A 256 -11.71 21.79 7.74
C VAL A 256 -11.49 23.26 8.07
N GLY A 257 -10.34 23.60 8.65
CA GLY A 257 -10.00 25.00 8.97
C GLY A 257 -11.00 25.70 9.90
N GLY A 258 -11.67 24.97 10.79
CA GLY A 258 -12.71 25.52 11.66
C GLY A 258 -14.12 25.43 11.07
N VAL A 259 -14.27 25.19 9.77
CA VAL A 259 -15.58 25.04 9.10
C VAL A 259 -16.08 23.60 9.25
N LYS A 260 -17.32 23.41 9.72
CA LYS A 260 -17.97 22.11 9.63
C LYS A 260 -18.37 21.87 8.19
N VAL A 261 -17.94 20.74 7.65
CA VAL A 261 -18.22 20.31 6.28
C VAL A 261 -19.03 19.03 6.36
N GLN A 262 -20.09 18.95 5.56
CA GLN A 262 -20.79 17.71 5.28
C GLN A 262 -21.01 17.59 3.78
N THR A 263 -20.66 16.44 3.22
CA THR A 263 -20.85 16.17 1.81
C THR A 263 -21.33 14.75 1.59
N THR A 264 -22.25 14.60 0.65
CA THR A 264 -22.76 13.31 0.21
C THR A 264 -22.79 13.30 -1.31
N GLY A 265 -22.47 12.17 -1.93
CA GLY A 265 -22.47 12.09 -3.38
C GLY A 265 -22.01 10.75 -3.90
N GLU A 266 -21.68 10.74 -5.18
CA GLU A 266 -21.08 9.59 -5.86
C GLU A 266 -19.88 10.04 -6.67
N VAL A 267 -18.87 9.18 -6.71
CA VAL A 267 -17.69 9.34 -7.56
C VAL A 267 -17.68 8.26 -8.63
N ASP A 268 -17.50 8.64 -9.89
CA ASP A 268 -17.20 7.73 -10.98
C ASP A 268 -15.68 7.75 -11.27
N PRO A 269 -14.91 6.79 -10.75
CA PRO A 269 -13.46 6.77 -10.90
C PRO A 269 -12.99 6.50 -12.33
N ARG A 270 -13.88 6.17 -13.28
CA ARG A 270 -13.54 5.93 -14.70
C ARG A 270 -13.76 7.17 -15.57
N ALA A 271 -14.51 8.16 -15.09
CA ALA A 271 -14.69 9.43 -15.79
C ALA A 271 -13.41 10.28 -15.76
N LYS A 272 -13.25 11.20 -16.74
CA LYS A 272 -12.13 12.15 -16.78
C LYS A 272 -12.10 12.96 -15.48
N LEU A 273 -11.00 12.88 -14.74
CA LEU A 273 -10.81 13.49 -13.41
C LEU A 273 -11.85 13.05 -12.35
N GLY A 274 -12.35 11.83 -12.41
CA GLY A 274 -13.26 11.29 -11.38
C GLY A 274 -14.50 12.17 -11.22
N ALA A 275 -15.41 12.12 -12.20
CA ALA A 275 -16.61 12.94 -12.18
C ALA A 275 -17.32 12.79 -10.83
N LEU A 276 -17.44 13.92 -10.12
CA LEU A 276 -17.95 14.03 -8.78
C LEU A 276 -19.31 14.72 -8.84
N THR A 277 -20.36 13.99 -8.48
CA THR A 277 -21.68 14.58 -8.24
C THR A 277 -21.90 14.57 -6.74
N SER A 278 -22.01 15.75 -6.14
CA SER A 278 -22.09 15.86 -4.68
C SER A 278 -22.92 17.05 -4.24
N THR A 279 -23.60 16.88 -3.11
CA THR A 279 -24.17 17.97 -2.33
C THR A 279 -23.16 18.35 -1.24
N LEU A 280 -22.91 19.65 -1.08
CA LEU A 280 -21.98 20.19 -0.09
C LEU A 280 -22.75 21.15 0.84
N ALA A 281 -22.72 20.85 2.14
CA ALA A 281 -23.19 21.72 3.20
C ALA A 281 -21.99 22.22 4.01
N LEU A 282 -21.95 23.54 4.24
CA LEU A 282 -20.91 24.22 5.00
C LEU A 282 -21.56 25.01 6.13
N GLU A 283 -21.05 24.84 7.34
CA GLU A 283 -21.48 25.59 8.52
C GLU A 283 -20.25 26.23 9.18
N ALA A 284 -20.27 27.55 9.31
CA ALA A 284 -19.21 28.35 9.90
C ALA A 284 -19.81 29.52 10.69
N GLU A 285 -19.05 30.07 11.63
CA GLU A 285 -19.48 31.23 12.42
C GLU A 285 -19.68 32.49 11.56
N THR A 286 -18.88 32.64 10.49
CA THR A 286 -18.99 33.74 9.54
C THR A 286 -18.73 33.27 8.11
N LEU A 287 -19.35 33.94 7.14
CA LEU A 287 -19.12 33.70 5.71
C LEU A 287 -17.68 34.00 5.29
N ALA A 288 -17.02 34.95 5.96
CA ALA A 288 -15.61 35.27 5.73
C ALA A 288 -14.67 34.06 5.92
N ILE A 289 -14.95 33.20 6.91
CA ILE A 289 -14.16 31.98 7.15
C ILE A 289 -14.28 31.01 5.96
N VAL A 290 -15.49 30.86 5.42
CA VAL A 290 -15.75 30.02 4.23
C VAL A 290 -15.05 30.62 3.01
N GLY A 291 -15.12 31.94 2.83
CA GLY A 291 -14.46 32.63 1.73
C GLY A 291 -12.95 32.39 1.70
N ASN A 292 -12.29 32.56 2.85
CA ASN A 292 -10.85 32.34 3.00
C ASN A 292 -10.42 30.91 2.64
N MET A 293 -11.26 29.91 2.92
CA MET A 293 -10.98 28.51 2.58
C MET A 293 -10.89 28.27 1.07
N PHE A 294 -11.62 29.06 0.27
CA PHE A 294 -11.64 28.95 -1.19
C PHE A 294 -10.87 30.07 -1.90
N GLY A 295 -10.20 30.95 -1.14
CA GLY A 295 -9.56 32.15 -1.70
C GLY A 295 -10.54 33.13 -2.33
N MET A 296 -11.77 33.22 -1.80
CA MET A 296 -12.82 34.13 -2.25
C MET A 296 -13.13 35.16 -1.15
N GLU A 297 -13.28 36.43 -1.50
CA GLU A 297 -13.83 37.41 -0.58
C GLU A 297 -15.36 37.26 -0.53
N LEU A 298 -15.89 36.85 0.62
CA LEU A 298 -17.33 36.76 0.86
C LEU A 298 -17.79 37.92 1.77
N PRO A 299 -19.06 38.35 1.64
CA PRO A 299 -19.63 39.35 2.53
C PRO A 299 -19.51 38.95 4.01
N ARG A 300 -19.39 39.96 4.88
CA ARG A 300 -19.36 39.75 6.34
C ARG A 300 -20.74 39.40 6.89
#